data_AF-A0A969VE81-F1
#
_entry.id   AF-A0A969VE81-F1
#
_cell.length_a   1.000
_cell.length_b   1.000
_cell.length_c   1.000
_cell.angle_alpha   90.00
_cell.angle_beta   90.00
_cell.angle_gamma   90.00
#
_symmetry.space_group_name_H-M   'P 1'
#
loop_
_entity.id
_entity.type
_entity.pdbx_description
1 polymer ?
#
loop_
_entity_poly.entity_id
_entity_poly.type
_entity_poly.pdbx_seq_one_letter_code
_entity_poly.pdbx_strand_id
1 'polypeptide(L)'
;MNSERQDAYLYLIEQVLTCPNGQEPEILSSNSNLVDVGLVQMLVQISDSMANEGDEDTAKFLVQLARLLARSLGLSLETIPTSYSSLRG
;
A
#
# COMPACT_ATOMS: atom_id res chain seq x y z
N MET A 1 19.91 0.88 8.76
CA MET A 1 18.47 1.19 8.64
C MET A 1 18.37 2.33 7.66
N ASN A 2 17.83 2.11 6.45
CA ASN A 2 17.72 3.18 5.45
C ASN A 2 16.48 4.02 5.76
N SER A 3 16.59 4.88 6.77
CA SER A 3 15.51 5.76 7.22
C SER A 3 14.98 6.65 6.09
N GLU A 4 15.87 7.17 5.23
CA GLU A 4 15.50 8.00 4.08
C GLU A 4 14.49 7.32 3.14
N ARG A 5 14.58 6.00 3.00
CA ARG A 5 13.67 5.24 2.13
C ARG A 5 12.33 4.99 2.79
N GLN A 6 12.32 4.70 4.09
CA GLN A 6 11.09 4.57 4.87
C GLN A 6 10.35 5.91 4.94
N ASP A 7 11.07 7.01 5.15
CA ASP A 7 10.49 8.35 5.15
C ASP A 7 9.92 8.69 3.76
N ALA A 8 10.61 8.32 2.68
CA ALA A 8 10.10 8.48 1.33
C ALA A 8 8.81 7.65 1.07
N TYR A 9 8.74 6.42 1.61
CA TYR A 9 7.52 5.62 1.53
C TYR A 9 6.37 6.25 2.34
N LEU A 10 6.63 6.69 3.57
CA LEU A 10 5.63 7.38 4.40
C LEU A 10 5.10 8.61 3.67
N TYR A 11 5.99 9.45 3.16
CA TYR A 11 5.63 10.65 2.42
C TYR A 11 4.80 10.33 1.17
N LEU A 12 5.15 9.27 0.44
CA LEU A 12 4.36 8.83 -0.71
C LEU A 12 2.96 8.36 -0.30
N ILE A 13 2.85 7.60 0.79
CA ILE A 13 1.57 7.09 1.30
C ILE A 13 0.69 8.24 1.79
N GLU A 14 1.24 9.17 2.56
CA GLU A 14 0.53 10.37 3.00
C GLU A 14 0.04 11.21 1.81
N GLN A 15 0.87 11.38 0.78
CA GLN A 15 0.43 12.07 -0.44
C GLN A 15 -0.74 11.36 -1.10
N VAL A 16 -0.68 10.03 -1.25
CA VAL A 16 -1.79 9.25 -1.81
C VAL A 16 -3.06 9.41 -0.98
N LEU A 17 -2.95 9.39 0.36
CA LEU A 17 -4.10 9.53 1.27
C LEU A 17 -4.71 10.93 1.30
N THR A 18 -3.87 11.96 1.12
CA THR A 18 -4.30 13.37 1.12
C THR A 18 -4.73 13.87 -0.26
N CYS A 19 -4.40 13.11 -1.31
CA CYS A 19 -4.75 13.45 -2.67
C CYS A 19 -6.24 13.25 -2.95
N PRO A 20 -6.86 14.08 -3.81
CA PRO A 20 -8.20 13.80 -4.33
C PRO A 20 -8.25 12.45 -5.05
N ASN A 21 -9.37 11.74 -4.88
CA ASN A 21 -9.66 10.48 -5.59
C ASN A 21 -9.39 10.63 -7.10
N GLY A 22 -8.54 9.76 -7.65
CA GLY A 22 -8.20 9.68 -9.06
C GLY A 22 -6.79 10.13 -9.44
N GLN A 23 -6.04 10.75 -8.51
CA GLN A 23 -4.67 11.22 -8.75
C GLN A 23 -3.60 10.32 -8.12
N GLU A 24 -4.00 9.34 -7.33
CA GLU A 24 -3.13 8.33 -6.73
C GLU A 24 -2.25 7.59 -7.76
N PRO A 25 -2.78 7.11 -8.92
CA PRO A 25 -1.94 6.47 -9.93
C PRO A 25 -0.89 7.42 -10.54
N GLU A 26 -1.17 8.72 -10.61
CA GLU A 26 -0.26 9.72 -11.16
C GLU A 26 0.92 9.97 -10.20
N ILE A 27 0.62 10.08 -8.90
CA ILE A 27 1.61 10.18 -7.82
C ILE A 27 2.49 8.92 -7.78
N LEU A 28 1.88 7.73 -7.85
CA LEU A 28 2.60 6.46 -7.84
C LEU A 28 3.48 6.27 -9.07
N SER A 29 3.00 6.67 -10.25
CA SER A 29 3.79 6.61 -11.49
C SER A 29 4.98 7.55 -11.46
N SER A 30 4.79 8.76 -10.92
CA SER A 30 5.86 9.75 -10.74
C SER A 30 6.92 9.28 -9.74
N ASN A 31 6.52 8.47 -8.76
CA ASN A 31 7.39 7.88 -7.74
C ASN A 31 7.66 6.39 -7.99
N SER A 32 7.69 5.97 -9.25
CA SER A 32 7.92 4.56 -9.63
C SER A 32 9.25 4.00 -9.11
N ASN A 33 10.23 4.84 -8.81
CA ASN A 33 11.48 4.46 -8.13
C ASN A 33 11.29 4.02 -6.67
N LEU A 34 10.20 4.45 -6.02
CA LEU A 34 9.79 4.05 -4.68
C LEU A 34 8.79 2.89 -4.71
N VAL A 35 8.18 2.60 -5.87
CA VAL A 35 7.26 1.47 -6.03
C VAL A 35 8.06 0.17 -6.07
N ASP A 36 8.26 -0.42 -4.90
CA ASP A 36 8.90 -1.71 -4.73
C ASP A 36 8.24 -2.54 -3.62
N VAL A 37 8.81 -3.71 -3.33
CA VAL A 37 8.31 -4.61 -2.28
C VAL A 37 8.32 -3.96 -0.88
N GLY A 38 9.19 -2.96 -0.64
CA GLY A 38 9.26 -2.24 0.62
C GLY A 38 8.06 -1.32 0.80
N LEU A 39 7.67 -0.59 -0.25
CA LEU A 39 6.45 0.23 -0.25
C LEU A 39 5.20 -0.63 -0.02
N VAL A 40 5.11 -1.79 -0.69
CA VAL A 40 3.97 -2.72 -0.52
C VAL A 40 3.85 -3.18 0.95
N GLN A 41 4.97 -3.53 1.59
CA GLN A 41 4.96 -3.91 3.01
C GLN A 41 4.57 -2.76 3.94
N MET A 42 4.99 -1.54 3.62
CA MET A 42 4.61 -0.33 4.36
C MET A 42 3.11 -0.05 4.28
N LEU A 43 2.52 -0.16 3.09
CA LEU A 43 1.08 0.00 2.88
C LEU A 43 0.26 -0.97 3.73
N VAL A 44 0.68 -2.25 3.80
CA VAL A 44 0.01 -3.26 4.63
C VAL A 44 0.13 -2.91 6.12
N GLN A 45 1.32 -2.55 6.60
CA GLN A 45 1.51 -2.19 8.01
C GLN A 45 0.66 -0.99 8.42
N ILE A 46 0.65 0.09 7.61
CA ILE A 46 -0.16 1.27 7.89
C ILE A 46 -1.65 0.92 7.80
N SER A 47 -2.05 0.06 6.86
CA SER A 47 -3.44 -0.38 6.77
C SER A 47 -3.90 -1.14 8.02
N ASP A 48 -3.06 -2.00 8.59
CA ASP A 48 -3.38 -2.71 9.84
C ASP A 48 -3.48 -1.72 11.02
N SER A 49 -2.58 -0.73 11.08
CA SER A 49 -2.65 0.35 12.07
C SER A 49 -3.95 1.16 11.94
N MET A 50 -4.32 1.59 10.73
CA MET A 50 -5.54 2.35 10.45
C MET A 50 -6.80 1.55 10.82
N ALA A 51 -6.84 0.25 10.49
CA ALA A 51 -7.94 -0.63 10.87
C ALA A 51 -8.09 -0.74 12.40
N ASN A 52 -6.97 -0.84 13.13
CA ASN A 52 -6.96 -0.86 14.59
C ASN A 52 -7.40 0.47 15.22
N GLU A 53 -7.14 1.59 14.54
CA GLU A 53 -7.59 2.93 14.96
C GLU A 53 -9.08 3.19 14.65
N GLY A 54 -9.72 2.28 13.90
CA GLY A 54 -11.13 2.37 13.49
C GLY A 54 -11.34 3.01 12.11
N ASP A 55 -10.27 3.33 11.39
CA ASP A 55 -10.30 3.89 10.04
C ASP A 55 -10.26 2.77 8.98
N GLU A 56 -11.30 1.93 9.00
CA GLU A 56 -11.39 0.75 8.12
C GLU A 56 -11.43 1.11 6.63
N ASP A 57 -12.01 2.24 6.26
CA ASP A 57 -12.13 2.66 4.86
C ASP A 57 -10.74 2.97 4.29
N THR A 58 -9.94 3.72 5.05
CA THR A 58 -8.55 4.01 4.70
C THR A 58 -7.70 2.74 4.69
N ALA A 59 -7.88 1.85 5.67
CA ALA A 59 -7.20 0.56 5.70
C ALA A 59 -7.50 -0.28 4.45
N LYS A 60 -8.78 -0.43 4.07
CA LYS A 60 -9.19 -1.18 2.87
C LYS A 60 -8.59 -0.58 1.60
N PHE A 61 -8.57 0.74 1.50
CA PHE A 61 -7.96 1.45 0.38
C PHE A 61 -6.45 1.14 0.26
N LEU A 62 -5.70 1.24 1.36
CA LEU A 62 -4.26 0.94 1.39
C LEU A 62 -3.95 -0.52 1.03
N VAL A 63 -4.75 -1.48 1.51
CA VAL A 63 -4.61 -2.90 1.13
C VAL A 63 -4.87 -3.11 -0.37
N GLN A 64 -5.90 -2.47 -0.93
CA GLN A 64 -6.18 -2.55 -2.37
C GLN A 64 -5.03 -1.96 -3.18
N LEU A 65 -4.48 -0.83 -2.76
CA LEU A 65 -3.33 -0.22 -3.40
C LEU A 65 -2.09 -1.12 -3.34
N ALA A 66 -1.79 -1.70 -2.18
CA ALA A 66 -0.69 -2.63 -2.00
C ALA A 66 -0.80 -3.82 -2.97
N ARG A 67 -2.01 -4.35 -3.18
CA ARG A 67 -2.27 -5.44 -4.13
C ARG A 67 -2.04 -5.03 -5.58
N LEU A 68 -2.48 -3.83 -5.97
CA LEU A 68 -2.26 -3.29 -7.32
C LEU A 68 -0.76 -3.14 -7.61
N LEU A 69 -0.02 -2.58 -6.66
CA LEU A 69 1.43 -2.43 -6.76
C LEU A 69 2.15 -3.77 -6.80
N ALA A 70 1.78 -4.72 -5.93
CA ALA A 70 2.33 -6.07 -5.95
C ALA A 70 2.14 -6.75 -7.32
N ARG A 71 0.95 -6.62 -7.92
CA ARG A 71 0.68 -7.16 -9.25
C ARG A 71 1.52 -6.48 -10.33
N SER A 72 1.70 -5.16 -10.26
CA SER A 72 2.56 -4.40 -11.19
C SER A 72 4.02 -4.86 -11.12
N LEU A 73 4.49 -5.19 -9.92
CA LEU A 73 5.83 -5.71 -9.65
C LEU A 73 6.01 -7.19 -10.04
N GLY A 74 4.94 -7.86 -10.48
CA GLY A 74 4.96 -9.31 -10.72
C GLY A 74 5.08 -10.15 -9.44
N LEU A 75 4.81 -9.56 -8.28
CA LEU A 75 4.75 -10.29 -7.01
C LEU A 75 3.45 -11.10 -6.98
N SER A 76 3.57 -12.42 -6.94
CA SER A 76 2.43 -13.32 -6.76
C SER A 76 1.91 -13.19 -5.31
N LEU A 77 0.61 -12.92 -5.17
CA LEU A 77 -0.10 -12.80 -3.89
C LEU A 77 -0.06 -14.07 -3.01
N GLU A 78 0.50 -15.18 -3.50
CA GLU A 78 0.78 -16.39 -2.70
C GLU A 78 1.73 -16.13 -1.53
N THR A 79 2.49 -15.03 -1.57
CA THR A 79 3.46 -14.66 -0.52
C THR A 79 2.95 -13.61 0.46
N ILE A 80 1.80 -12.97 0.19
CA ILE A 80 1.21 -11.98 1.09
C ILE A 80 0.01 -12.64 1.75
N PRO A 81 0.12 -13.12 3.01
CA PRO A 81 -1.00 -13.69 3.74
C PRO A 81 -2.00 -12.57 4.07
N THR A 82 -2.80 -12.16 3.09
CA THR A 82 -4.02 -11.41 3.40
C THR A 82 -5.06 -12.43 3.81
N SER A 83 -5.41 -12.43 5.09
CA SER A 83 -6.41 -13.30 5.73
C SER A 83 -7.84 -13.22 5.13
N TYR A 84 -8.00 -12.63 3.95
CA TYR A 84 -9.26 -12.46 3.22
C TYR A 84 -9.53 -13.58 2.19
N SER A 85 -8.70 -14.61 2.10
CA SER A 85 -8.86 -15.70 1.12
C SER A 85 -9.82 -16.83 1.55
N SER A 86 -10.54 -16.72 2.68
CA SER A 86 -11.47 -17.77 3.17
C SER A 86 -12.95 -17.60 2.80
N LEU A 87 -13.29 -16.85 1.75
CA LEU A 87 -14.68 -16.80 1.23
C LEU A 87 -14.79 -17.22 -0.24
N ARG A 88 -14.11 -18.31 -0.63
CA ARG A 88 -14.43 -19.02 -1.85
C ARG A 88 -14.08 -20.50 -1.74
N GLY A 89 -15.13 -21.35 -1.64
CA GLY A 89 -15.05 -22.81 -1.74
C GLY A 89 -15.63 -23.51 -0.54
#